data_AF-M1CT03-F1
#
_entry.id   AF-M1CT03-F1
#
_cell.length_a   1.000
_cell.length_b   1.000
_cell.length_c   1.000
_cell.angle_alpha   90.00
_cell.angle_beta   90.00
_cell.angle_gamma   90.00
#
_symmetry.space_group_name_H-M   'P 1'
#
loop_
_entity.id
_entity.type
_entity.pdbx_description
1 polymer ?
#
loop_
_entity_poly.entity_id
_entity_poly.type
_entity_poly.pdbx_seq_one_letter_code
_entity_poly.pdbx_strand_id
1 'polypeptide(L)'
;MNMQLSQSPLDKRPNYDAVQGANVTPTTFYNIGDVEIQDNLARIWVDIGTSEPLLLDVLINALSQISSDYVGIKQVVFGGSEFENWKENLTSEDAGYSVHKI
;
A
#
# COMPACT_ATOMS: atom_id res chain seq x y z
N MET A 1 8.37 -6.35 16.58
CA MET A 1 7.24 -5.93 15.70
C MET A 1 6.63 -4.67 16.29
N ASN A 2 6.52 -3.61 15.48
CA ASN A 2 5.89 -2.36 15.84
C ASN A 2 4.37 -2.55 15.89
N MET A 3 3.84 -2.73 17.10
CA MET A 3 2.41 -2.98 17.35
C MET A 3 1.78 -1.85 18.18
N GLN A 4 2.28 -0.61 18.03
CA GLN A 4 1.84 0.54 18.83
C GLN A 4 0.32 0.73 18.82
N LEU A 5 -0.32 0.55 17.67
CA LEU A 5 -1.75 0.71 17.52
C LEU A 5 -2.54 -0.48 18.09
N SER A 6 -2.06 -1.72 17.89
CA SER A 6 -2.68 -2.93 18.45
C SER A 6 -2.61 -2.98 19.98
N GLN A 7 -1.64 -2.30 20.58
CA GLN A 7 -1.50 -2.15 22.03
C GLN A 7 -2.14 -0.87 22.57
N SER A 8 -2.72 -0.03 21.70
CA SER A 8 -3.34 1.22 22.12
C SER A 8 -4.73 0.97 22.73
N PRO A 9 -5.11 1.71 23.79
CA PRO A 9 -6.46 1.62 24.36
C PRO A 9 -7.53 1.98 23.31
N LEU A 10 -8.56 1.13 23.18
CA LEU A 10 -9.64 1.30 22.19
C LEU A 10 -10.49 2.57 22.42
N ASP A 11 -10.50 3.06 23.65
CA ASP A 11 -11.20 4.26 24.11
C ASP A 11 -10.43 5.56 23.83
N LYS A 12 -9.23 5.46 23.26
CA LYS A 12 -8.39 6.62 22.92
C LYS A 12 -8.20 6.72 21.41
N ARG A 13 -8.07 7.96 20.93
CA ARG A 13 -7.68 8.21 19.53
C ARG A 13 -6.35 7.50 19.25
N PRO A 14 -6.27 6.68 18.19
CA PRO A 14 -5.02 6.02 17.81
C PRO A 14 -3.92 7.06 17.62
N ASN A 15 -2.74 6.79 18.18
CA ASN A 15 -1.55 7.63 18.03
C ASN A 15 -0.38 6.73 17.65
N TYR A 16 0.42 7.19 16.69
CA TYR A 16 1.59 6.50 16.19
C TYR A 16 2.82 7.39 16.38
N ASP A 17 3.78 6.90 17.17
CA ASP A 17 5.07 7.55 17.34
C ASP A 17 6.06 6.97 16.32
N ALA A 18 6.44 7.80 15.34
CA ALA A 18 7.38 7.44 14.29
C ALA A 18 8.80 7.17 14.83
N VAL A 19 9.21 7.87 15.89
CA VAL A 19 10.53 7.69 16.51
C VAL A 19 10.56 6.38 17.31
N GLN A 20 9.51 6.11 18.08
CA GLN A 20 9.37 4.82 18.77
C GLN A 20 9.27 3.67 17.76
N GLY A 21 8.57 3.88 16.65
CA GLY A 21 8.40 2.90 15.58
C GLY A 21 9.70 2.55 14.85
N ALA A 22 10.61 3.52 14.70
CA ALA A 22 11.92 3.30 14.11
C ALA A 22 12.89 2.53 15.05
N ASN A 23 12.63 2.54 16.37
CA ASN A 23 13.49 1.95 17.39
C ASN A 23 13.10 0.52 17.83
N VAL A 24 11.96 -0.01 17.37
CA VAL A 24 11.58 -1.41 17.59
C VAL A 24 12.23 -2.32 16.56
N THR A 25 12.46 -3.59 16.91
CA THR A 25 13.00 -4.62 16.00
C THR A 25 12.30 -4.53 14.64
N PRO A 26 13.05 -4.44 13.51
CA PRO A 26 12.52 -4.08 12.21
C PRO A 26 11.24 -4.83 11.91
N THR A 27 10.21 -4.07 11.55
CA THR A 27 8.97 -4.64 11.04
C THR A 27 9.11 -5.00 9.58
N THR A 28 8.16 -5.80 9.10
CA THR A 28 8.11 -6.43 7.79
C THR A 28 8.33 -5.45 6.62
N PHE A 29 8.05 -4.15 6.80
CA PHE A 29 8.53 -3.10 5.88
C PHE A 29 9.99 -2.70 6.15
N TYR A 30 10.91 -3.22 5.34
CA TYR A 30 12.34 -2.87 5.45
C TYR A 30 12.65 -1.50 4.85
N ASN A 31 11.92 -1.13 3.79
CA ASN A 31 12.07 0.13 3.08
C ASN A 31 10.79 0.51 2.34
N ILE A 32 10.54 1.80 2.19
CA ILE A 32 9.37 2.34 1.50
C ILE A 32 9.81 3.54 0.66
N GLY A 33 9.40 3.55 -0.60
CA GLY A 33 9.62 4.69 -1.50
C GLY A 33 8.57 5.76 -1.31
N ASP A 34 8.75 6.88 -2.00
CA ASP A 34 7.73 7.93 -2.07
C ASP A 34 6.48 7.44 -2.80
N VAL A 35 5.33 7.97 -2.42
CA VAL A 35 4.10 7.80 -3.21
C VAL A 35 4.20 8.67 -4.44
N GLU A 36 4.15 8.04 -5.61
CA GLU A 36 4.13 8.72 -6.90
C GLU A 36 2.70 8.74 -7.43
N ILE A 37 2.26 9.89 -7.93
CA ILE A 37 0.92 10.09 -8.47
C ILE A 37 1.05 10.66 -9.89
N GLN A 38 0.36 10.03 -10.84
CA GLN A 38 0.22 10.51 -12.21
C GLN A 38 -1.22 10.33 -12.66
N ASP A 39 -1.92 11.44 -12.89
CA ASP A 39 -3.33 11.48 -13.27
C ASP A 39 -4.22 10.63 -12.33
N ASN A 40 -4.74 9.51 -12.82
CA ASN A 40 -5.60 8.58 -12.08
C ASN A 40 -4.84 7.33 -11.56
N LEU A 41 -3.51 7.29 -11.69
CA LEU A 41 -2.65 6.24 -11.15
C LEU A 41 -1.86 6.76 -9.95
N ALA A 42 -1.76 5.89 -8.94
CA ALA A 42 -0.83 6.06 -7.84
C ALA A 42 -0.01 4.77 -7.70
N ARG A 43 1.29 4.91 -7.43
CA ARG A 43 2.17 3.78 -7.12
C ARG A 43 3.07 4.11 -5.95
N ILE A 44 3.48 3.06 -5.26
CA ILE A 44 4.45 3.14 -4.18
C ILE A 44 5.28 1.86 -4.21
N TRP A 45 6.60 2.00 -4.07
CA TRP A 45 7.47 0.86 -3.88
C TRP A 45 7.57 0.53 -2.39
N VAL A 46 7.40 -0.74 -2.06
CA VAL A 46 7.42 -1.20 -0.67
C VAL A 46 8.20 -2.51 -0.59
N ASP A 47 9.27 -2.52 0.20
CA ASP A 47 9.97 -3.74 0.58
C ASP A 47 9.24 -4.38 1.75
N ILE A 48 8.39 -5.36 1.45
CA ILE A 48 7.54 -6.07 2.40
C ILE A 48 8.23 -7.26 3.08
N GLY A 49 9.51 -7.52 2.78
CA GLY A 49 10.21 -8.69 3.29
C GLY A 49 9.66 -10.03 2.78
N THR A 50 10.31 -11.13 3.17
CA THR A 50 9.98 -12.48 2.69
C THR A 50 9.01 -13.27 3.58
N SER A 51 8.57 -12.73 4.71
CA SER A 51 8.16 -13.57 5.85
C SER A 51 6.74 -13.39 6.42
N GLU A 52 5.87 -12.55 5.85
CA GLU A 52 4.54 -12.34 6.45
C GLU A 52 3.38 -12.26 5.43
N PRO A 53 2.65 -13.37 5.20
CA PRO A 53 1.47 -13.39 4.33
C PRO A 53 0.35 -12.45 4.76
N LEU A 54 0.20 -12.20 6.07
CA LEU A 54 -0.88 -11.39 6.66
C LEU A 54 -0.84 -9.92 6.19
N LEU A 55 0.34 -9.43 5.84
CA LEU A 55 0.53 -8.03 5.46
C LEU A 55 -0.25 -7.66 4.20
N LEU A 56 -0.24 -8.54 3.19
CA LEU A 56 -0.97 -8.31 1.95
C LEU A 56 -2.49 -8.35 2.20
N ASP A 57 -2.96 -9.26 3.03
CA ASP A 57 -4.39 -9.32 3.40
C ASP A 57 -4.85 -8.02 4.07
N VAL A 58 -4.08 -7.50 5.02
CA VAL A 58 -4.38 -6.24 5.70
C VAL A 58 -4.33 -5.07 4.72
N LEU A 59 -3.33 -5.01 3.84
CA LEU A 59 -3.19 -3.95 2.83
C LEU A 59 -4.37 -3.96 1.85
N ILE A 60 -4.76 -5.13 1.34
CA ILE A 60 -5.88 -5.27 0.42
C ILE A 60 -7.18 -4.82 1.11
N ASN A 61 -7.43 -5.25 2.35
CA ASN A 61 -8.60 -4.83 3.12
C ASN A 61 -8.64 -3.30 3.32
N ALA A 62 -7.50 -2.69 3.63
CA ALA A 62 -7.41 -1.23 3.77
C ALA A 62 -7.70 -0.51 2.45
N LEU A 63 -7.14 -0.97 1.34
CA LEU A 63 -7.40 -0.41 0.01
C LEU A 63 -8.86 -0.59 -0.41
N SER A 64 -9.48 -1.73 -0.11
CA SER A 64 -10.91 -1.94 -0.35
C SER A 64 -11.78 -0.96 0.43
N GLN A 65 -11.46 -0.70 1.71
CA GLN A 65 -12.18 0.28 2.51
C GLN A 65 -12.02 1.70 1.94
N ILE A 66 -10.78 2.09 1.59
CA ILE A 66 -10.49 3.40 0.99
C ILE A 66 -11.24 3.57 -0.35
N SER A 67 -11.28 2.50 -1.15
CA SER A 67 -12.02 2.47 -2.42
C SER A 67 -13.51 2.73 -2.21
N SER A 68 -14.12 2.05 -1.24
CA SER A 68 -15.54 2.17 -0.90
C SER A 68 -15.90 3.57 -0.39
N ASP A 69 -15.08 4.11 0.51
CA ASP A 69 -15.47 5.29 1.28
C ASP A 69 -15.07 6.62 0.64
N TYR A 70 -14.01 6.63 -0.19
CA TYR A 70 -13.38 7.89 -0.61
C TYR A 70 -13.15 8.03 -2.11
N VAL A 71 -12.50 7.06 -2.78
CA VAL A 71 -11.88 7.31 -4.10
C VAL A 71 -12.29 6.39 -5.25
N GLY A 72 -12.96 5.27 -4.99
CA GLY A 72 -13.35 4.31 -6.04
C GLY A 72 -12.16 3.75 -6.82
N ILE A 73 -11.35 2.91 -6.18
CA ILE A 73 -10.20 2.23 -6.80
C ILE A 73 -10.71 1.19 -7.80
N LYS A 74 -10.40 1.39 -9.09
CA LYS A 74 -10.77 0.47 -10.18
C LYS A 74 -9.93 -0.79 -10.23
N GLN A 75 -8.64 -0.69 -9.88
CA GLN A 75 -7.69 -1.80 -9.97
C GLN A 75 -6.54 -1.61 -8.98
N VAL A 76 -6.07 -2.72 -8.40
CA VAL A 76 -4.84 -2.80 -7.61
C VAL A 76 -3.94 -3.85 -8.25
N VAL A 77 -2.68 -3.51 -8.48
CA VAL A 77 -1.68 -4.38 -9.09
C VAL A 77 -0.47 -4.47 -8.16
N PHE A 78 0.09 -5.68 -8.01
CA PHE A 78 1.28 -5.94 -7.21
C PHE A 78 2.43 -6.38 -8.11
N GLY A 79 3.55 -5.66 -8.07
CA GLY A 79 4.69 -5.91 -8.95
C GLY A 79 4.41 -5.56 -10.41
N GLY A 80 5.24 -6.10 -11.32
CA GLY A 80 5.19 -5.83 -12.76
C GLY A 80 6.37 -4.95 -13.21
N SER A 81 7.22 -5.47 -14.08
CA SER A 81 8.38 -4.74 -14.63
C SER A 81 7.94 -3.59 -15.54
N GLU A 82 6.71 -3.63 -16.04
CA GLU A 82 6.08 -2.56 -16.79
C GLU A 82 5.85 -1.28 -15.98
N PHE A 83 5.90 -1.35 -14.65
CA PHE A 83 5.72 -0.22 -13.74
C PHE A 83 7.04 0.29 -13.13
N GLU A 84 8.21 -0.21 -13.54
CA GLU A 84 9.52 0.29 -13.07
C GLU A 84 9.80 1.73 -13.54
N ASN A 85 9.27 2.10 -14.71
CA ASN A 85 9.30 3.46 -15.23
C ASN A 85 7.88 3.85 -15.62
N TRP A 86 7.49 5.11 -15.39
CA TRP A 86 6.26 5.64 -15.98
C TRP A 86 6.44 5.60 -17.50
N LYS A 87 5.92 4.57 -18.17
CA LYS A 87 5.94 4.52 -19.63
C LYS A 87 5.07 5.67 -20.13
N GLU A 88 5.53 6.42 -21.12
CA GLU A 88 4.81 7.59 -21.67
C GLU A 88 3.36 7.26 -22.08
N ASN A 89 3.07 6.00 -22.39
CA ASN A 89 1.75 5.49 -22.78
C ASN A 89 0.86 5.00 -21.63
N LEU A 90 1.31 5.00 -20.37
CA LEU A 90 0.47 4.71 -19.19
C LEU A 90 -0.44 5.89 -18.80
N THR A 91 -0.38 6.99 -19.56
CA THR A 91 -1.27 8.16 -19.50
C THR A 91 -2.60 7.94 -20.20
N SER A 92 -2.73 6.87 -20.98
CA SER A 92 -3.97 6.54 -21.68
C SER A 92 -4.94 5.84 -20.74
N GLU A 93 -6.17 6.37 -20.62
CA GLU A 93 -7.28 5.73 -19.91
C GLU A 93 -7.56 4.29 -20.39
N ASP A 94 -7.05 3.85 -21.55
CA ASP A 94 -7.22 2.49 -22.07
C ASP A 94 -6.03 1.54 -21.78
N ALA A 95 -4.83 2.06 -21.50
CA ALA A 95 -3.61 1.24 -21.50
C ALA A 95 -3.37 0.42 -20.22
N GLY A 96 -4.19 0.60 -19.18
CA GLY A 96 -4.09 -0.14 -17.91
C GLY A 96 -4.95 -1.40 -17.81
N TYR A 97 -5.80 -1.71 -18.79
CA TYR A 97 -6.86 -2.69 -18.60
C TYR A 97 -6.46 -4.11 -19.05
N SER A 98 -6.27 -5.01 -18.09
CA SER A 98 -6.55 -6.43 -18.29
C SER A 98 -7.50 -6.91 -17.20
N VAL A 99 -8.79 -6.95 -17.53
CA VAL A 99 -9.84 -7.46 -16.64
C VAL A 99 -9.76 -8.98 -16.62
N HIS A 100 -9.30 -9.55 -15.50
CA HIS A 100 -9.52 -10.96 -15.22
C HIS A 100 -10.75 -11.06 -14.31
N LYS A 101 -11.89 -11.49 -14.91
CA LYS A 101 -13.07 -11.88 -14.16
C LYS A 101 -12.78 -13.24 -13.50
N ILE A 102 -13.14 -13.34 -12.22
CA ILE A 102 -13.24 -14.61 -11.47
C ILE A 102 -14.46 -15.37 -11.98
#